data_AF-B0CR30-F1
#
_entry.id   AF-B0CR30-F1
#
_cell.length_a   1.000
_cell.length_b   1.000
_cell.length_c   1.000
_cell.angle_alpha   90.00
_cell.angle_beta   90.00
_cell.angle_gamma   90.00
#
_symmetry.space_group_name_H-M   'P 1'
#
loop_
_entity.id
_entity.type
_entity.pdbx_description
1 polymer ?
#
loop_
_entity_poly.entity_id
_entity_poly.type
_entity_poly.pdbx_seq_one_letter_code
_entity_poly.pdbx_strand_id
1 'polypeptide(L)'
;MSAVATYHPLLVKYLAQLSTHPLRTKAITTGSLCFLQEVLGSHLSGLPAKPSKDVPAPLRALAKAHINVKAVKMAIYGFLVSAPLSHVLVQYLQKAFAGKSLYYGLRTSRVGR
;
A
#
# COMPACT_ATOMS: atom_id res chain seq x y z
N MET A 1 -12.65 -14.44 30.79
CA MET A 1 -11.49 -13.54 30.62
C MET A 1 -10.99 -13.72 29.20
N SER A 2 -11.33 -12.80 28.30
CA SER A 2 -10.95 -12.89 26.89
C SER A 2 -9.43 -12.72 26.77
N ALA A 3 -8.76 -13.64 26.06
CA ALA A 3 -7.33 -13.55 25.83
C ALA A 3 -6.98 -12.21 25.18
N VAL A 4 -6.18 -11.38 25.86
CA VAL A 4 -5.64 -10.16 25.29
C VAL A 4 -4.65 -10.59 24.23
N ALA A 5 -5.02 -10.48 22.96
CA ALA A 5 -4.13 -10.78 21.85
C ALA A 5 -2.95 -9.80 21.89
N THR A 6 -1.76 -10.30 22.23
CA THR A 6 -0.55 -9.49 22.28
C THR A 6 -0.08 -9.23 20.85
N TYR A 7 -0.41 -8.06 20.31
CA TYR A 7 0.02 -7.67 18.97
C TYR A 7 1.49 -7.25 18.95
N HIS A 8 2.18 -7.55 17.85
CA HIS A 8 3.56 -7.12 17.66
C HIS A 8 3.65 -5.57 17.69
N PRO A 9 4.63 -4.97 18.41
CA PRO A 9 4.67 -3.51 18.62
C PRO A 9 4.79 -2.70 17.32
N LEU A 10 5.40 -3.26 16.27
CA LEU A 10 5.45 -2.60 14.95
C LEU A 10 4.07 -2.51 14.29
N LEU A 11 3.22 -3.51 14.46
CA LEU A 11 1.85 -3.51 13.92
C LEU A 11 1.03 -2.43 14.64
N VAL A 12 1.15 -2.34 15.96
CA VAL A 12 0.47 -1.31 16.75
C VAL A 12 0.89 0.09 16.31
N LYS A 13 2.19 0.33 16.11
CA LYS A 13 2.71 1.61 15.60
C LYS A 13 2.23 1.91 14.18
N TYR A 14 2.19 0.89 13.31
CA TYR A 14 1.67 1.03 11.95
C TYR A 14 0.19 1.43 11.96
N LEU A 15 -0.63 0.74 12.76
CA LEU A 15 -2.06 1.06 12.89
C LEU A 15 -2.30 2.46 13.47
N ALA A 16 -1.48 2.88 14.43
CA ALA A 16 -1.53 4.25 14.97
C ALA A 16 -1.18 5.30 13.90
N GLN A 17 -0.19 5.04 13.06
CA GLN A 17 0.15 5.92 11.93
C GLN A 17 -0.94 5.90 10.84
N LEU A 18 -1.58 4.76 10.62
CA LEU A 18 -2.63 4.59 9.63
C LEU A 18 -3.90 5.38 10.01
N SER A 19 -4.24 5.45 11.30
CA SER A 19 -5.39 6.23 11.78
C SER A 19 -5.10 7.73 11.83
N THR A 20 -3.89 8.13 12.22
CA THR A 20 -3.51 9.56 12.36
C THR A 20 -3.17 10.23 11.03
N HIS A 21 -2.51 9.51 10.12
CA HIS A 21 -2.07 10.04 8.83
C HIS A 21 -2.37 9.05 7.69
N PRO A 22 -3.67 8.85 7.35
CA PRO A 22 -4.09 7.81 6.41
C PRO A 22 -3.56 8.01 5.00
N LEU A 23 -3.43 9.26 4.52
CA LEU A 23 -2.91 9.54 3.18
C LEU A 23 -1.41 9.24 3.07
N ARG A 24 -0.61 9.65 4.07
CA ARG A 24 0.85 9.48 4.07
C ARG A 24 1.23 8.00 4.15
N THR A 25 0.60 7.28 5.07
CA THR A 25 0.85 5.85 5.26
C THR A 25 0.46 5.04 4.02
N LYS A 26 -0.69 5.34 3.41
CA LYS A 26 -1.10 4.73 2.13
C LYS A 26 -0.12 5.05 1.00
N ALA A 27 0.27 6.31 0.83
CA ALA A 27 1.23 6.71 -0.21
C ALA A 27 2.57 5.99 -0.10
N ILE A 28 3.17 5.96 1.10
CA ILE A 28 4.44 5.26 1.35
C ILE A 28 4.30 3.77 1.06
N THR A 29 3.21 3.15 1.52
CA THR A 29 2.98 1.72 1.33
C THR A 29 2.80 1.38 -0.15
N THR A 30 1.93 2.10 -0.87
CA THR A 30 1.67 1.87 -2.30
C THR A 30 2.91 2.13 -3.14
N GLY A 31 3.65 3.21 -2.90
CA GLY A 31 4.91 3.50 -3.60
C GLY A 31 5.95 2.40 -3.39
N SER A 32 6.09 1.90 -2.15
CA SER A 32 7.04 0.82 -1.82
C SER A 32 6.66 -0.50 -2.49
N LEU A 33 5.37 -0.84 -2.51
CA LEU A 33 4.88 -2.05 -3.16
C LEU A 33 5.02 -1.98 -4.69
N CYS A 34 4.74 -0.83 -5.33
CA CYS A 34 4.94 -0.66 -6.77
C CYS A 34 6.42 -0.74 -7.15
N PHE A 35 7.31 -0.15 -6.34
CA PHE A 35 8.75 -0.30 -6.51
C PHE A 35 9.17 -1.77 -6.46
N LEU A 36 8.74 -2.48 -5.40
CA LEU A 36 9.10 -3.87 -5.19
C LEU A 36 8.56 -4.79 -6.29
N GLN A 37 7.33 -4.58 -6.75
CA GLN A 37 6.74 -5.32 -7.88
C GLN A 37 7.59 -5.19 -9.14
N GLU A 38 8.07 -3.98 -9.46
CA GLU A 38 8.88 -3.76 -10.64
C GLU A 38 10.30 -4.33 -10.50
N VAL A 39 10.91 -4.24 -9.31
CA VAL A 39 12.22 -4.86 -9.03
C VAL A 39 12.13 -6.38 -9.14
N LEU A 40 11.13 -6.98 -8.47
CA LEU A 40 10.91 -8.43 -8.52
C LEU A 40 10.54 -8.89 -9.93
N GLY A 41 9.65 -8.17 -10.62
CA GLY A 41 9.26 -8.49 -12.00
C GLY A 41 10.43 -8.40 -12.98
N SER A 42 11.27 -7.37 -12.85
CA SER A 42 12.51 -7.24 -13.64
C SER A 42 13.48 -8.39 -13.36
N HIS A 43 13.61 -8.81 -12.08
CA HIS A 43 14.50 -9.91 -11.70
C HIS A 43 13.99 -11.27 -12.19
N LEU A 44 12.69 -11.54 -12.04
CA LEU A 44 12.06 -12.80 -12.48
C LEU A 44 12.01 -12.94 -14.01
N SER A 45 11.86 -11.82 -14.73
CA SER A 45 11.82 -11.83 -16.21
C SER A 45 13.20 -12.00 -16.86
N GLY A 46 14.29 -12.00 -16.08
CA GLY A 46 15.65 -12.17 -16.61
C GLY A 46 16.09 -11.05 -17.55
N LEU A 47 15.37 -9.92 -17.59
CA LEU A 47 15.71 -8.77 -18.43
C LEU A 47 16.82 -7.98 -17.72
N PRO A 48 18.07 -8.01 -18.24
CA PRO A 48 19.14 -7.24 -17.62
C PRO A 48 18.81 -5.75 -17.73
N ALA A 49 18.85 -5.07 -16.59
CA ALA A 49 18.96 -3.62 -16.54
C ALA A 49 20.24 -3.25 -17.30
N LYS A 50 20.13 -2.85 -18.56
CA LYS A 50 21.28 -2.45 -19.38
C LYS A 50 21.42 -0.93 -19.24
N PRO A 51 22.22 -0.42 -18.29
CA PRO A 51 22.38 1.02 -18.13
C PRO A 51 23.05 1.56 -19.40
N SER A 52 22.48 2.62 -19.97
CA SER A 52 23.15 3.38 -21.04
C SER A 52 24.48 3.95 -20.52
N LYS A 53 25.48 4.06 -21.40
CA LYS A 53 26.85 4.45 -21.05
C LYS A 53 26.93 5.89 -20.50
N ASP A 54 25.91 6.71 -20.74
CA ASP A 54 25.85 8.12 -20.35
C ASP A 54 25.11 8.38 -19.02
N VAL A 55 24.81 7.31 -18.26
CA VAL A 55 24.03 7.41 -17.03
C VAL A 55 24.92 7.84 -15.83
N PRO A 56 24.47 8.82 -15.01
CA PRO A 56 25.23 9.29 -13.85
C PRO A 56 25.59 8.18 -12.86
N ALA A 57 26.76 8.29 -12.23
CA ALA A 57 27.35 7.29 -11.33
C ALA A 57 26.38 6.65 -10.30
N PRO A 58 25.50 7.39 -9.59
CA PRO A 58 24.55 6.78 -8.66
C PRO A 58 23.52 5.85 -9.34
N LEU A 59 23.04 6.21 -10.53
CA LEU A 59 22.14 5.36 -11.30
C LEU A 59 22.84 4.13 -11.86
N ARG A 60 24.14 4.21 -12.16
CA ARG A 60 24.93 3.06 -12.59
C ARG A 60 25.15 2.07 -11.44
N ALA A 61 25.32 2.54 -10.21
CA ALA A 61 25.38 1.69 -9.02
C ALA A 61 24.05 0.99 -8.74
N LEU A 62 22.92 1.69 -8.88
CA LEU A 62 21.57 1.11 -8.79
C LEU A 62 21.31 0.06 -9.88
N ALA A 63 21.77 0.30 -11.11
CA ALA A 63 21.65 -0.66 -12.20
C ALA A 63 22.45 -1.95 -11.93
N LYS A 64 23.62 -1.86 -11.27
CA LYS A 64 24.38 -3.03 -10.79
C LYS A 64 23.63 -3.81 -9.72
N ALA A 65 22.78 -3.15 -8.94
CA ALA A 65 21.88 -3.78 -7.98
C ALA A 65 20.55 -4.27 -8.62
N HIS A 66 20.47 -4.35 -9.95
CA HIS A 66 19.26 -4.69 -10.72
C HIS A 66 18.06 -3.74 -10.50
N ILE A 67 18.30 -2.54 -9.97
CA ILE A 67 17.26 -1.52 -9.78
C ILE A 67 17.20 -0.65 -11.04
N ASN A 68 16.16 -0.87 -11.84
CA ASN A 68 15.89 -0.11 -13.05
C ASN A 68 15.29 1.28 -12.74
N VAL A 69 15.54 2.24 -13.63
CA VAL A 69 14.89 3.57 -13.60
C VAL A 69 13.36 3.44 -13.62
N LYS A 70 12.85 2.38 -14.27
CA LYS A 70 11.43 2.03 -14.29
C LYS A 70 10.88 1.76 -12.89
N ALA A 71 11.61 1.05 -12.03
CA ALA A 71 11.19 0.78 -10.66
C ALA A 71 11.04 2.07 -9.86
N VAL A 72 11.99 3.00 -10.00
CA VAL A 72 11.91 4.34 -9.36
C VAL A 72 10.71 5.13 -9.89
N LYS A 73 10.44 5.10 -11.21
CA LYS A 73 9.25 5.72 -11.79
C LYS A 73 7.95 5.11 -11.25
N MET A 74 7.89 3.79 -11.10
CA MET A 74 6.74 3.09 -10.52
C MET A 74 6.56 3.41 -9.03
N ALA A 75 7.65 3.63 -8.29
CA ALA A 75 7.60 4.08 -6.90
C ALA A 75 6.94 5.46 -6.78
N ILE A 76 7.41 6.42 -7.59
CA ILE A 76 6.87 7.79 -7.63
C ILE A 76 5.40 7.77 -8.09
N TYR A 77 5.07 6.97 -9.12
CA TYR A 77 3.71 6.78 -9.57
C TYR A 77 2.81 6.21 -8.47
N GLY A 78 3.27 5.16 -7.76
CA GLY A 78 2.55 4.55 -6.65
C GLY A 78 2.29 5.56 -5.51
N PHE A 79 3.28 6.40 -5.22
CA PHE A 79 3.22 7.39 -4.15
C PHE A 79 2.33 8.60 -4.48
N LEU A 80 2.53 9.22 -5.64
CA LEU A 80 1.89 10.49 -6.00
C LEU A 80 0.56 10.33 -6.75
N VAL A 81 0.38 9.23 -7.50
CA VAL A 81 -0.79 9.05 -8.36
C VAL A 81 -1.71 7.98 -7.80
N SER A 82 -1.19 6.77 -7.59
CA SER A 82 -2.01 5.63 -7.18
C SER A 82 -2.63 5.82 -5.80
N ALA A 83 -1.87 6.33 -4.83
CA ALA A 83 -2.36 6.50 -3.47
C ALA A 83 -3.42 7.61 -3.29
N PRO A 84 -3.29 8.82 -3.85
CA PRO A 84 -4.37 9.81 -3.81
C PRO A 84 -5.63 9.34 -4.53
N LEU A 85 -5.47 8.68 -5.69
CA LEU A 85 -6.60 8.10 -6.43
C LEU A 85 -7.31 7.03 -5.60
N SER A 86 -6.56 6.11 -4.97
CA SER A 86 -7.09 5.08 -4.08
C SER A 86 -7.89 5.69 -2.92
N HIS A 87 -7.39 6.77 -2.31
CA HIS A 87 -8.09 7.45 -1.23
C HIS A 87 -9.42 8.06 -1.70
N VAL A 88 -9.41 8.76 -2.83
CA VAL A 88 -10.61 9.37 -3.42
C VAL A 88 -11.65 8.32 -3.81
N LEU A 89 -11.22 7.24 -4.47
CA LEU A 89 -12.12 6.18 -4.91
C LEU A 89 -12.80 5.48 -3.72
N VAL A 90 -12.06 5.24 -2.63
CA VAL A 90 -12.64 4.69 -1.40
C VAL A 90 -13.66 5.65 -0.78
N GLN A 91 -13.40 6.96 -0.79
CA GLN A 91 -14.41 7.93 -0.32
C GLN A 91 -15.68 7.91 -1.18
N TYR A 92 -15.54 7.84 -2.50
CA TYR A 92 -16.71 7.73 -3.39
C TYR A 92 -17.47 6.42 -3.17
N LEU A 93 -16.76 5.32 -2.99
CA LEU A 93 -17.36 4.02 -2.67
C LEU A 93 -18.14 4.10 -1.34
N GLN A 94 -17.53 4.67 -0.30
CA GLN A 94 -18.18 4.86 0.98
C GLN A 94 -19.43 5.73 0.88
N LYS A 95 -19.42 6.78 0.04
CA LYS A 95 -20.61 7.59 -0.26
C LYS A 95 -21.68 6.80 -1.02
N ALA A 96 -21.29 5.97 -1.98
CA ALA A 96 -22.21 5.12 -2.73
C ALA A 96 -22.89 4.04 -1.86
N PHE A 97 -22.23 3.62 -0.78
CA PHE A 97 -22.78 2.68 0.21
C PHE A 97 -23.32 3.35 1.48
N ALA A 98 -23.24 4.68 1.60
CA ALA A 98 -23.80 5.41 2.73
C ALA A 98 -25.32 5.29 2.71
N GLY A 99 -25.87 4.54 3.66
CA GLY A 99 -27.32 4.27 3.76
C GLY A 99 -27.72 2.82 3.44
N LYS A 100 -26.81 1.99 2.90
CA LYS A 100 -27.00 0.53 2.92
C LYS A 100 -26.51 -0.01 4.27
N SER A 101 -27.29 0.19 5.32
CA SER A 101 -27.07 -0.56 6.55
C SER A 101 -27.23 -2.04 6.22
N LEU A 102 -26.22 -2.84 6.58
CA LEU A 102 -26.37 -4.27 6.65
C LEU A 102 -27.53 -4.50 7.64
N TYR A 103 -28.71 -4.77 7.10
CA TYR A 103 -29.92 -5.11 7.86
C TYR A 103 -29.73 -6.52 8.45
N TYR A 104 -28.71 -6.72 9.28
CA TYR A 104 -28.70 -7.83 10.22
C TYR A 104 -29.63 -7.43 11.33
N GLY A 105 -30.87 -7.85 11.15
CA GLY A 105 -31.96 -7.60 12.08
C GLY A 105 -31.53 -7.92 13.50
N LEU A 106 -31.96 -7.03 14.38
CA LEU A 106 -32.19 -7.29 15.79
C LEU A 106 -33.03 -8.58 15.93
N ARG A 107 -32.36 -9.74 16.04
CA ARG A 107 -32.93 -10.96 16.60
C ARG A 107 -32.19 -11.33 17.88
N THR A 108 -32.15 -10.38 18.81
CA THR A 108 -31.74 -10.63 20.21
C THR A 108 -32.72 -9.97 21.17
N SER A 109 -34.03 -10.09 20.92
CA SER A 109 -35.05 -9.61 21.86
C SER A 109 -36.30 -10.49 21.85
N ARG A 110 -36.17 -11.79 22.21
CA ARG A 110 -37.21 -12.55 22.94
C ARG A 110 -36.74 -13.97 23.33
N VAL A 111 -35.79 -14.08 24.27
CA VAL A 111 -35.63 -15.27 25.12
C VAL A 111 -35.31 -14.71 26.51
N GLY A 112 -36.22 -14.90 27.46
CA GLY A 112 -36.09 -14.36 28.81
C GLY A 112 -37.17 -13.32 29.16
N ARG A 113 -38.43 -13.74 29.12
CA ARG A 113 -39.46 -13.41 30.11
C ARG A 113 -40.70 -14.26 29.85
#